data_AF-A0A1I5V9Y8-F1
#
_entry.id   AF-A0A1I5V9Y8-F1
#
_cell.length_a   1.000
_cell.length_b   1.000
_cell.length_c   1.000
_cell.angle_alpha   90.00
_cell.angle_beta   90.00
_cell.angle_gamma   90.00
#
_symmetry.space_group_name_H-M   'P 1'
#
loop_
_entity.id
_entity.type
_entity.pdbx_description
1 polymer ?
#
loop_
_entity_poly.entity_id
_entity_poly.type
_entity_poly.pdbx_seq_one_letter_code
_entity_poly.pdbx_strand_id
1 'polypeptide(L)'
;MTTTEALNPPASLIDDFKDLQTTILQDIEGSKTRELVEYFGQAELKSREMQLRTVDYGQKQHAQLLCDAFAASSRILLMAWRKAHGAELHV
;
A
#
# COMPACT_ATOMS: atom_id res chain seq x y z
N MET A 1 -4.50 -15.29 27.60
CA MET A 1 -4.14 -15.50 26.19
C MET A 1 -5.26 -14.90 25.37
N THR A 2 -5.09 -13.68 24.86
CA THR A 2 -6.07 -13.03 23.98
C THR A 2 -5.95 -13.66 22.61
N THR A 3 -6.86 -14.57 22.31
CA THR A 3 -7.09 -15.09 20.96
C THR A 3 -7.38 -13.89 20.08
N THR A 4 -6.49 -13.60 19.13
CA THR A 4 -6.80 -12.66 18.06
C THR A 4 -7.96 -13.30 17.29
N GLU A 5 -9.20 -12.91 17.61
CA GLU A 5 -10.34 -13.27 16.79
C GLU A 5 -10.02 -12.77 15.38
N ALA A 6 -9.79 -13.70 14.47
CA ALA A 6 -9.52 -13.38 13.08
C ALA A 6 -10.76 -12.65 12.56
N LEU A 7 -10.66 -11.33 12.47
CA LEU A 7 -11.66 -10.50 11.79
C LEU A 7 -11.69 -10.99 10.35
N ASN A 8 -12.70 -11.80 10.03
CA ASN A 8 -12.92 -12.24 8.66
C ASN A 8 -13.30 -10.99 7.86
N PRO A 9 -12.54 -10.62 6.82
CA PRO A 9 -12.86 -9.46 6.02
C PRO A 9 -14.22 -9.67 5.33
N PRO A 10 -15.01 -8.60 5.13
CA PRO A 10 -16.20 -8.62 4.27
C PRO A 10 -15.93 -9.33 2.93
N ALA A 11 -16.90 -10.12 2.45
CA ALA A 11 -16.73 -10.94 1.25
C ALA A 11 -16.34 -10.14 -0.01
N SER A 12 -16.84 -8.91 -0.16
CA SER A 12 -16.44 -8.01 -1.25
C SER A 12 -14.95 -7.67 -1.22
N LEU A 13 -14.39 -7.45 -0.02
CA LEU A 13 -12.97 -7.18 0.15
C LEU A 13 -12.13 -8.41 -0.17
N ILE A 14 -12.62 -9.62 0.14
CA ILE A 14 -11.92 -10.87 -0.21
C ILE A 14 -11.73 -10.96 -1.72
N ASP A 15 -12.75 -10.64 -2.51
CA ASP A 15 -12.65 -10.72 -3.97
C ASP A 15 -11.72 -9.64 -4.55
N ASP A 16 -11.80 -8.40 -4.06
CA ASP A 16 -10.83 -7.35 -4.43
C ASP A 16 -9.38 -7.76 -4.09
N PHE A 17 -9.15 -8.41 -2.95
CA PHE A 17 -7.84 -8.92 -2.57
C PHE A 17 -7.37 -10.09 -3.46
N LYS A 18 -8.27 -10.97 -3.90
CA LYS A 18 -7.92 -12.05 -4.85
C LYS A 18 -7.51 -11.49 -6.20
N ASP A 19 -8.19 -10.45 -6.68
CA ASP A 19 -7.84 -9.82 -7.95
C ASP A 19 -6.48 -9.13 -7.88
N LEU A 20 -6.20 -8.45 -6.76
CA LEU A 20 -4.87 -7.89 -6.50
C LEU A 20 -3.80 -9.00 -6.42
N GLN A 21 -4.08 -10.08 -5.69
CA GLN A 21 -3.18 -11.22 -5.57
C GLN A 21 -2.90 -11.85 -6.94
N THR A 22 -3.94 -12.05 -7.76
CA THR A 22 -3.84 -12.60 -9.11
C THR A 22 -3.01 -11.69 -10.00
N THR A 23 -3.24 -10.37 -9.93
CA THR A 23 -2.46 -9.38 -10.67
C THR A 23 -0.97 -9.46 -10.31
N ILE A 24 -0.65 -9.54 -9.02
CA ILE A 24 0.73 -9.66 -8.54
C ILE A 24 1.35 -11.00 -8.97
N LEU A 25 0.63 -12.11 -8.86
CA LEU A 25 1.10 -13.44 -9.29
C LEU A 25 1.41 -13.49 -10.79
N GLN A 26 0.66 -12.76 -11.61
CA GLN A 26 0.85 -12.69 -13.06
C GLN A 26 1.90 -11.66 -13.49
N ASP A 27 2.31 -10.75 -12.60
CA ASP A 27 3.27 -9.68 -12.87
C ASP A 27 4.72 -10.13 -12.70
N ILE A 28 5.15 -11.13 -13.48
CA ILE A 28 6.48 -11.77 -13.37
C ILE A 28 7.62 -10.76 -13.51
N GLU A 29 7.50 -9.80 -14.43
CA GLU A 29 8.51 -8.75 -14.65
C GLU A 29 8.41 -7.59 -13.65
N GLY A 30 7.34 -7.56 -12.85
CA GLY A 30 7.08 -6.55 -11.83
C GLY A 30 6.71 -5.17 -12.39
N SER A 31 6.32 -5.04 -13.66
CA SER A 31 6.06 -3.73 -14.29
C SER A 31 4.86 -3.02 -13.67
N LYS A 32 3.76 -3.75 -13.46
CA LYS A 32 2.54 -3.20 -12.84
C LYS A 32 2.76 -2.88 -11.37
N THR A 33 3.50 -3.73 -10.67
CA THR A 33 3.86 -3.53 -9.26
C THR A 33 4.73 -2.29 -9.10
N ARG A 34 5.73 -2.07 -9.98
CA ARG A 34 6.53 -0.83 -9.97
C ARG A 34 5.68 0.41 -10.22
N GLU A 35 4.78 0.37 -11.20
CA GLU A 35 3.89 1.50 -11.51
C GLU A 35 3.01 1.89 -10.31
N LEU A 36 2.45 0.89 -9.61
CA LEU A 36 1.67 1.13 -8.40
C LEU A 36 2.52 1.66 -7.23
N VAL A 37 3.73 1.14 -7.04
CA VAL A 37 4.66 1.66 -6.02
C VAL A 37 5.06 3.09 -6.34
N GLU A 38 5.32 3.42 -7.59
CA GLU A 38 5.62 4.79 -8.03
C GLU A 38 4.44 5.71 -7.75
N TYR A 39 3.22 5.31 -8.11
CA TYR A 39 2.00 6.05 -7.81
C TYR A 39 1.86 6.32 -6.30
N PHE A 40 2.05 5.31 -5.44
CA PHE A 40 1.98 5.48 -4.00
C PHE A 40 3.11 6.39 -3.47
N GLY A 41 4.32 6.31 -4.04
CA GLY A 41 5.41 7.23 -3.72
C GLY A 41 5.08 8.68 -4.04
N GLN A 42 4.45 8.94 -5.20
CA GLN A 42 3.98 10.29 -5.57
C GLN A 42 2.85 10.78 -4.65
N ALA A 43 1.93 9.88 -4.26
CA ALA A 43 0.85 10.21 -3.32
C ALA A 43 1.38 10.49 -1.91
N GLU A 44 2.40 9.75 -1.45
CA GLU A 44 3.13 10.04 -0.21
C GLU A 44 3.76 11.42 -0.25
N LEU A 45 4.52 11.73 -1.32
CA LEU A 45 5.17 13.02 -1.50
C LEU A 45 4.16 14.18 -1.42
N LYS A 46 3.05 14.07 -2.15
CA LYS A 46 1.97 15.08 -2.13
C LYS A 46 1.33 15.23 -0.76
N SER A 47 1.16 14.13 -0.03
CA SER A 47 0.63 14.15 1.34
C SER A 47 1.59 14.87 2.29
N ARG A 48 2.90 14.64 2.13
CA ARG A 48 3.94 15.34 2.89
C ARG A 48 3.99 16.83 2.56
N GLU A 49 3.86 17.20 1.28
CA GLU A 49 3.75 18.61 0.88
C GLU A 49 2.53 19.30 1.50
N MET A 50 1.37 18.61 1.52
CA MET A 50 0.17 19.11 2.19
C MET A 50 0.43 19.36 3.68
N GLN A 51 1.05 18.40 4.37
CA GLN A 51 1.39 18.54 5.79
C GLN A 51 2.28 19.76 6.07
N LEU A 52 3.26 20.03 5.20
CA LEU A 52 4.18 21.16 5.33
C LEU A 52 3.51 22.51 5.07
N ARG A 53 2.55 22.57 4.15
CA ARG A 53 1.87 23.82 3.75
C ARG A 53 0.70 24.19 4.66
N THR A 54 0.10 23.21 5.31
CA THR A 54 -1.01 23.42 6.21
C THR A 54 -0.55 23.99 7.55
N VAL A 55 -1.29 24.96 8.09
CA VAL A 55 -1.10 25.50 9.45
C VAL A 55 -2.07 24.91 10.48
N ASP A 56 -3.23 24.43 10.02
CA ASP A 56 -4.23 23.78 10.86
C ASP A 56 -3.76 22.42 11.38
N TYR A 57 -3.93 22.17 12.68
CA TYR A 57 -3.47 20.94 13.32
C TYR A 57 -4.21 19.70 12.81
N GLY A 58 -5.54 19.79 12.64
CA GLY A 58 -6.35 18.65 12.19
C GLY A 58 -5.97 18.21 10.77
N GLN A 59 -5.81 19.18 9.88
CA GLN A 59 -5.33 18.93 8.52
C GLN A 59 -3.89 18.39 8.47
N LYS A 60 -2.99 18.85 9.37
CA LYS A 60 -1.64 18.27 9.49
C LYS A 60 -1.69 16.80 9.88
N GLN A 61 -2.52 16.45 10.85
CA GLN A 61 -2.67 15.07 11.29
C GLN A 61 -3.28 14.19 10.19
N HIS A 62 -4.26 14.71 9.45
CA HIS A 62 -4.82 14.02 8.30
C HIS A 62 -3.77 13.77 7.21
N ALA A 63 -2.98 14.79 6.86
CA ALA A 63 -1.91 14.65 5.87
C ALA A 63 -0.82 13.65 6.31
N GLN A 64 -0.50 13.59 7.61
CA GLN A 64 0.39 12.57 8.17
C GLN A 64 -0.19 11.16 8.00
N LEU A 65 -1.47 10.95 8.31
CA LEU A 65 -2.14 9.66 8.14
C LEU A 65 -2.11 9.20 6.67
N LEU A 66 -2.31 10.11 5.72
CA LEU A 66 -2.20 9.80 4.29
C LEU A 66 -0.77 9.40 3.91
N CYS A 67 0.23 10.13 4.40
CA CYS A 67 1.64 9.81 4.18
C CYS A 67 1.96 8.38 4.68
N ASP A 68 1.55 8.06 5.91
CA ASP A 68 1.80 6.76 6.52
C ASP A 68 1.08 5.62 5.77
N ALA A 69 -0.14 5.88 5.31
CA ALA A 69 -0.95 4.94 4.54
C ALA A 69 -0.31 4.62 3.18
N PHE A 70 0.09 5.62 2.40
CA PHE A 70 0.73 5.38 1.10
C PHE A 70 2.11 4.71 1.22
N ALA A 71 2.89 5.10 2.24
CA ALA A 71 4.15 4.42 2.55
C ALA A 71 3.92 2.96 2.97
N ALA A 72 2.85 2.66 3.71
CA ALA A 72 2.47 1.29 4.07
C ALA A 72 2.02 0.48 2.84
N SER A 73 1.20 1.06 1.96
CA SER A 73 0.73 0.41 0.73
C SER A 73 1.89 -0.01 -0.18
N SER A 74 2.89 0.86 -0.38
CA SER A 74 4.10 0.53 -1.15
C SER A 74 4.84 -0.68 -0.58
N ARG A 75 5.05 -0.70 0.74
CA ARG A 75 5.74 -1.81 1.44
C ARG A 75 4.96 -3.12 1.34
N ILE A 76 3.64 -3.06 1.47
CA ILE A 76 2.77 -4.24 1.34
C ILE A 76 2.86 -4.80 -0.08
N LEU A 77 2.81 -3.95 -1.10
CA LEU A 77 2.86 -4.38 -2.50
C LEU A 77 4.19 -5.06 -2.84
N LEU A 78 5.31 -4.45 -2.43
CA LEU A 78 6.66 -5.01 -2.62
C LEU A 78 6.82 -6.35 -1.89
N MET A 79 6.30 -6.47 -0.67
CA MET A 79 6.35 -7.71 0.09
C MET A 79 5.46 -8.81 -0.54
N ALA A 80 4.28 -8.44 -1.05
CA ALA A 80 3.39 -9.36 -1.73
C ALA A 80 4.03 -9.89 -3.02
N TRP A 81 4.65 -9.01 -3.82
CA TRP A 81 5.38 -9.41 -5.01
C TRP A 81 6.58 -10.31 -4.68
N ARG A 82 7.38 -9.95 -3.68
CA ARG A 82 8.49 -10.78 -3.21
C ARG A 82 8.03 -12.18 -2.80
N LYS A 83 6.91 -12.26 -2.09
CA LYS A 83 6.32 -13.54 -1.67
C LYS A 83 5.84 -14.36 -2.86
N ALA A 84 5.28 -13.73 -3.89
CA ALA A 84 4.79 -14.39 -5.10
C ALA A 84 5.92 -14.97 -5.96
N HIS A 85 7.02 -14.22 -6.12
CA HIS A 85 8.07 -14.53 -7.10
C HIS A 85 9.40 -15.00 -6.50
N GLY A 86 9.55 -14.96 -5.18
CA GLY A 86 10.75 -15.43 -4.48
C GLY A 86 11.99 -14.53 -4.63
N ALA A 87 11.83 -13.31 -5.17
CA ALA A 87 12.90 -12.36 -5.41
C ALA A 87 12.53 -10.95 -4.92
N GLU A 88 13.51 -10.06 -4.75
CA GLU A 88 13.25 -8.66 -4.45
C GLU A 88 13.02 -7.85 -5.74
N LEU A 89 11.90 -7.14 -5.79
CA LEU A 89 11.62 -6.22 -6.89
C LEU A 89 12.49 -4.98 -6.74
N HIS A 90 13.31 -4.70 -7.74
CA HIS A 90 14.09 -3.48 -7.80
C HIS A 90 13.18 -2.35 -8.28
N VAL A 91 12.99 -1.34 -7.43
CA VAL A 91 12.19 -0.14 -7.63
C VAL A 91 13.09 1.08 -7.73
#